data_AF-A0A2I0NHD3-F1
#
_entry.id   AF-A0A2I0NHD3-F1
#
_cell.length_a   1.000
_cell.length_b   1.000
_cell.length_c   1.000
_cell.angle_alpha   90.00
_cell.angle_beta   90.00
_cell.angle_gamma   90.00
#
_symmetry.space_group_name_H-M   'P 1'
#
loop_
_entity.id
_entity.type
_entity.pdbx_description
1 polymer ?
#
loop_
_entity_poly.entity_id
_entity_poly.type
_entity_poly.pdbx_seq_one_letter_code
_entity_poly.pdbx_strand_id
1 'polypeptide(L)'
;MKPWQSQGKTSALLLIVSGKRNSRLSLHRYVVLDDVGGMGIIAGIMTRYRYTDKPFIAFNEVEDMVKVSGRGTRALVDAGLDLAFVMKQAAGSVGGRGGGHDVASGASIPKGSVEGFVQVADSVIGEQLGRDAQ
;
A
#
# COMPACT_ATOMS: atom_id res chain seq x y z
N MET A 1 24.64 36.00 6.62
CA MET A 1 23.74 35.02 5.98
C MET A 1 24.51 33.74 5.77
N LYS A 2 24.17 32.63 6.45
CA LYS A 2 24.78 31.32 6.19
C LYS A 2 23.92 30.59 5.14
N PRO A 3 24.52 29.95 4.12
CA PRO A 3 23.77 29.14 3.17
C PRO A 3 23.34 27.82 3.84
N TRP A 4 22.08 27.49 3.63
CA TRP A 4 21.46 26.22 4.00
C TRP A 4 22.01 25.14 3.06
N GLN A 5 22.91 24.29 3.55
CA GLN A 5 23.29 23.05 2.86
C GLN A 5 22.38 21.93 3.37
N SER A 6 21.31 21.64 2.63
CA SER A 6 20.60 20.37 2.74
C SER A 6 21.38 19.31 1.95
N GLN A 7 22.39 18.75 2.58
CA GLN A 7 22.91 17.45 2.14
C GLN A 7 22.06 16.36 2.79
N GLY A 8 21.46 15.53 1.95
CA GLY A 8 20.87 14.26 2.35
C GLY A 8 19.41 14.11 1.94
N LYS A 9 19.21 13.54 0.75
CA LYS A 9 18.27 12.44 0.43
C LYS A 9 17.80 12.50 -1.02
N THR A 10 18.76 12.40 -1.95
CA THR A 10 18.46 11.88 -3.29
C THR A 10 18.59 10.37 -3.19
N SER A 11 17.47 9.64 -3.09
CA SER A 11 17.34 8.21 -3.46
C SER A 11 15.91 7.71 -3.16
N ALA A 12 14.94 8.04 -4.00
CA ALA A 12 13.76 7.20 -4.18
C ALA A 12 13.85 6.61 -5.59
N LEU A 13 14.89 5.79 -5.77
CA LEU A 13 15.02 4.89 -6.88
C LEU A 13 13.82 3.94 -6.81
N LEU A 14 12.97 4.03 -7.81
CA LEU A 14 12.01 3.05 -8.29
C LEU A 14 12.35 1.61 -7.82
N LEU A 15 11.87 1.21 -6.64
CA LEU A 15 11.85 -0.18 -6.18
C LEU A 15 10.68 -0.90 -6.86
N ILE A 16 10.67 -0.86 -8.20
CA ILE A 16 10.05 -1.92 -8.98
C ILE A 16 11.06 -3.07 -8.92
N VAL A 17 10.75 -4.05 -8.07
CA VAL A 17 11.31 -5.42 -8.12
C VAL A 17 12.80 -5.53 -7.78
N SER A 18 13.11 -5.76 -6.49
CA SER A 18 14.06 -6.80 -6.05
C SER A 18 14.33 -6.66 -4.56
N GLY A 19 13.85 -7.62 -3.77
CA GLY A 19 14.07 -7.67 -2.33
C GLY A 19 13.48 -8.92 -1.71
N LYS A 20 13.96 -10.10 -2.15
CA LYS A 20 13.77 -11.42 -1.54
C LYS A 20 12.36 -11.74 -0.98
N ARG A 21 11.42 -12.09 -1.88
CA ARG A 21 10.42 -13.16 -1.65
C ARG A 21 9.79 -13.51 -3.00
N ASN A 22 9.52 -14.80 -3.19
CA ASN A 22 9.12 -15.45 -4.43
C ASN A 22 8.05 -14.66 -5.22
N SER A 23 8.40 -14.13 -6.40
CA SER A 23 7.65 -13.12 -7.17
C SER A 23 6.38 -13.65 -7.87
N ARG A 24 5.77 -14.72 -7.36
CA ARG A 24 4.50 -15.29 -7.88
C ARG A 24 3.32 -15.25 -6.91
N LEU A 25 3.50 -14.90 -5.63
CA LEU A 25 2.46 -15.12 -4.59
C LEU A 25 1.85 -13.89 -3.92
N SER A 26 2.43 -12.68 -4.05
CA SER A 26 1.82 -11.51 -3.39
C SER A 26 0.48 -11.13 -4.04
N LEU A 27 -0.53 -10.89 -3.21
CA LEU A 27 -1.92 -10.72 -3.63
C LEU A 27 -2.27 -9.26 -3.89
N HIS A 28 -1.44 -8.33 -3.41
CA HIS A 28 -1.43 -6.94 -3.83
C HIS A 28 -0.05 -6.49 -4.32
N ARG A 29 0.02 -5.35 -5.00
CA ARG A 29 1.28 -4.67 -5.32
C ARG A 29 1.46 -3.47 -4.41
N TYR A 30 2.69 -3.08 -4.12
CA TYR A 30 2.91 -1.88 -3.31
C TYR A 30 4.20 -1.13 -3.64
N VAL A 31 4.25 0.11 -3.17
CA VAL A 31 5.43 0.99 -3.21
C VAL A 31 5.57 1.71 -1.87
N VAL A 32 6.81 1.97 -1.46
CA VAL A 32 7.14 2.79 -0.28
C VAL A 32 7.87 4.03 -0.77
N LEU A 33 7.42 5.21 -0.32
CA LEU A 33 7.96 6.52 -0.68
C LEU A 33 8.24 7.34 0.60
N ASP A 34 9.16 8.30 0.50
CA ASP A 34 9.57 9.21 1.60
C ASP A 34 9.08 10.63 1.26
N ASP A 35 8.11 11.12 2.05
CA ASP A 35 7.55 12.49 2.00
C ASP A 35 7.10 12.99 0.61
N VAL A 36 6.29 12.19 -0.10
CA VAL A 36 5.77 12.55 -1.43
C VAL A 36 4.31 13.03 -1.38
N GLY A 37 4.02 14.18 -1.97
CA GLY A 37 2.64 14.67 -2.18
C GLY A 37 1.90 13.91 -3.29
N GLY A 38 0.57 13.77 -3.19
CA GLY A 38 -0.25 13.21 -4.27
C GLY A 38 -0.28 11.67 -4.38
N MET A 39 0.09 10.96 -3.32
CA MET A 39 0.16 9.48 -3.27
C MET A 39 -1.09 8.76 -3.79
N GLY A 40 -2.28 9.27 -3.46
CA GLY A 40 -3.53 8.69 -3.93
C GLY A 40 -3.71 8.76 -5.45
N ILE A 41 -3.10 9.75 -6.11
CA ILE A 41 -3.11 9.92 -7.58
C ILE A 41 -2.14 8.90 -8.20
N ILE A 42 -0.92 8.81 -7.67
CA ILE A 42 0.09 7.83 -8.12
C ILE A 42 -0.50 6.41 -8.02
N ALA A 43 -1.05 6.04 -6.85
CA ALA A 43 -1.70 4.75 -6.67
C ALA A 43 -2.86 4.52 -7.66
N GLY A 44 -3.65 5.57 -7.92
CA GLY A 44 -4.78 5.51 -8.85
C GLY A 44 -4.35 5.26 -10.30
N ILE A 45 -3.35 6.00 -10.78
CA ILE A 45 -2.81 5.86 -12.14
C ILE A 45 -2.23 4.45 -12.32
N MET A 46 -1.42 3.98 -11.37
CA MET A 46 -0.80 2.66 -11.43
C MET A 46 -1.84 1.53 -11.50
N THR A 47 -2.87 1.60 -10.67
CA THR A 47 -3.96 0.60 -10.66
C THR A 47 -4.76 0.61 -11.95
N ARG A 48 -5.06 1.80 -12.49
CA ARG A 48 -5.96 1.94 -13.65
C ARG A 48 -5.30 1.58 -14.98
N TYR A 49 -4.02 1.88 -15.14
CA TYR A 49 -3.37 1.80 -16.46
C TYR A 49 -2.26 0.74 -16.55
N ARG A 50 -1.72 0.28 -15.42
CA ARG A 50 -0.56 -0.62 -15.44
C ARG A 50 -0.75 -1.95 -14.71
N TYR A 51 -1.57 -1.96 -13.65
CA TYR A 51 -1.72 -3.06 -12.71
C TYR A 51 -3.18 -3.30 -12.33
N THR A 52 -4.02 -3.59 -13.32
CA THR A 52 -5.48 -3.70 -13.16
C THR A 52 -5.95 -5.02 -12.53
N ASP A 53 -5.09 -6.03 -12.49
CA ASP A 53 -5.36 -7.42 -12.06
C ASP A 53 -5.21 -7.67 -10.56
N LYS A 54 -4.65 -6.71 -9.82
CA LYS A 54 -4.45 -6.79 -8.36
C LYS A 54 -4.63 -5.40 -7.74
N PRO A 55 -5.08 -5.30 -6.48
CA PRO A 55 -5.06 -4.04 -5.77
C PRO A 55 -3.63 -3.50 -5.62
N PHE A 56 -3.52 -2.18 -5.54
CA PHE A 56 -2.27 -1.47 -5.33
C PHE A 56 -2.33 -0.67 -4.03
N ILE A 57 -1.29 -0.81 -3.20
CA ILE A 57 -1.17 -0.12 -1.91
C ILE A 57 0.10 0.74 -1.94
N ALA A 58 -0.03 2.02 -1.65
CA ALA A 58 1.09 2.94 -1.59
C ALA A 58 1.33 3.36 -0.14
N PHE A 59 2.58 3.25 0.32
CA PHE A 59 3.04 3.69 1.63
C PHE A 59 3.86 4.97 1.45
N ASN A 60 3.60 5.96 2.29
CA ASN A 60 4.33 7.22 2.31
C ASN A 60 4.75 7.51 3.74
N GLU A 61 6.04 7.43 4.01
CA GLU A 61 6.59 7.79 5.32
C GLU A 61 6.59 9.33 5.43
N VAL A 62 5.91 9.86 6.45
CA VAL A 62 5.78 11.30 6.68
C VAL A 62 5.90 11.55 8.18
N GLU A 63 6.83 12.43 8.57
CA GLU A 63 7.09 12.80 9.97
C GLU A 63 7.35 11.60 10.90
N ASP A 64 6.39 11.23 11.75
CA ASP A 64 6.46 10.16 12.75
C ASP A 64 5.60 8.95 12.40
N MET A 65 4.98 8.96 11.22
CA MET A 65 4.01 7.95 10.80
C MET A 65 4.17 7.54 9.33
N VAL A 66 3.38 6.56 8.91
CA VAL A 66 3.26 6.14 7.52
C VAL A 66 1.80 6.30 7.08
N LYS A 67 1.59 7.06 6.01
CA LYS A 67 0.29 7.20 5.34
C LYS A 67 0.15 6.13 4.28
N VAL A 68 -0.96 5.41 4.29
CA VAL A 68 -1.23 4.30 3.37
C VAL A 68 -2.41 4.66 2.48
N SER A 69 -2.29 4.40 1.18
CA SER A 69 -3.34 4.60 0.19
C SER A 69 -3.55 3.33 -0.62
N GLY A 70 -4.73 2.71 -0.53
CA GLY A 70 -5.12 1.56 -1.35
C GLY A 70 -6.03 1.95 -2.51
N ARG A 71 -5.84 1.27 -3.63
CA ARG A 71 -6.64 1.40 -4.84
C ARG A 71 -6.92 0.04 -5.44
N GLY A 72 -8.17 -0.18 -5.83
CA GLY A 72 -8.65 -1.33 -6.57
C GLY A 72 -9.31 -0.91 -7.88
N THR A 73 -9.80 -1.89 -8.63
CA THR A 73 -10.66 -1.69 -9.80
C THR A 73 -12.08 -2.15 -9.46
N ARG A 74 -13.08 -1.70 -10.21
CA ARG A 74 -14.46 -2.17 -10.00
C ARG A 74 -14.58 -3.67 -10.22
N ALA A 75 -13.86 -4.22 -11.20
CA ALA A 75 -13.80 -5.67 -11.44
C ALA A 75 -13.27 -6.46 -10.23
N LEU A 76 -12.28 -5.93 -9.49
CA LEU A 76 -11.79 -6.57 -8.26
C LEU A 76 -12.84 -6.52 -7.14
N VAL A 77 -13.55 -5.40 -7.01
CA VAL A 77 -14.64 -5.26 -6.03
C VAL A 77 -15.80 -6.20 -6.35
N ASP A 78 -16.19 -6.28 -7.63
CA ASP A 78 -17.23 -7.21 -8.07
C ASP A 78 -16.80 -8.69 -7.88
N ALA A 79 -15.49 -8.95 -7.81
CA ALA A 79 -14.90 -10.24 -7.44
C ALA A 79 -14.75 -10.47 -5.93
N GLY A 80 -15.18 -9.53 -5.07
CA GLY A 80 -15.21 -9.67 -3.62
C GLY A 80 -14.20 -8.80 -2.84
N LEU A 81 -13.37 -7.99 -3.50
CA LEU A 81 -12.41 -7.12 -2.82
C LEU A 81 -13.13 -5.99 -2.04
N ASP A 82 -12.80 -5.83 -0.76
CA ASP A 82 -13.15 -4.67 0.06
C ASP A 82 -11.89 -4.08 0.70
N LEU A 83 -11.35 -3.02 0.10
CA LEU A 83 -10.16 -2.34 0.62
C LEU A 83 -10.41 -1.56 1.92
N ALA A 84 -11.65 -1.17 2.22
CA ALA A 84 -11.95 -0.52 3.48
C ALA A 84 -11.75 -1.48 4.64
N PHE A 85 -12.21 -2.72 4.47
CA PHE A 85 -11.98 -3.80 5.42
C PHE A 85 -10.49 -4.16 5.53
N VAL A 86 -9.79 -4.33 4.41
CA VAL A 86 -8.34 -4.62 4.39
C VAL A 86 -7.57 -3.56 5.17
N MET A 87 -7.81 -2.28 4.88
CA MET A 87 -7.11 -1.16 5.56
C MET A 87 -7.40 -1.13 7.06
N LYS A 88 -8.64 -1.41 7.46
CA LYS A 88 -9.01 -1.45 8.88
C LYS A 88 -8.28 -2.58 9.62
N GLN A 89 -8.30 -3.79 9.07
CA GLN A 89 -7.69 -4.97 9.69
C GLN A 89 -6.17 -4.87 9.73
N ALA A 90 -5.54 -4.59 8.58
CA ALA A 90 -4.09 -4.51 8.48
C ALA A 90 -3.52 -3.37 9.33
N ALA A 91 -4.12 -2.17 9.30
CA ALA A 91 -3.66 -1.08 10.14
C ALA A 91 -3.87 -1.36 11.63
N GLY A 92 -5.05 -1.88 12.01
CA GLY A 92 -5.34 -2.22 13.41
C GLY A 92 -4.35 -3.22 14.00
N SER A 93 -3.93 -4.22 13.21
CA SER A 93 -2.98 -5.26 13.64
C SER A 93 -1.60 -4.71 14.01
N VAL A 94 -1.22 -3.54 13.47
CA VAL A 94 0.08 -2.91 13.71
C VAL A 94 -0.03 -1.62 14.55
N GLY A 95 -1.14 -1.43 15.25
CA GLY A 95 -1.36 -0.26 16.11
C GLY A 95 -1.73 1.03 15.37
N GLY A 96 -2.17 0.93 14.11
CA GLY A 96 -2.67 2.02 13.31
C GLY A 96 -4.20 2.06 13.18
N ARG A 97 -4.69 2.91 12.26
CA ARG A 97 -6.11 3.04 11.94
C ARG A 97 -6.32 3.17 10.43
N GLY A 98 -7.32 2.48 9.89
CA GLY A 98 -7.66 2.50 8.47
C GLY A 98 -9.15 2.34 8.18
N GLY A 99 -9.53 2.56 6.92
CA GLY A 99 -10.90 2.45 6.41
C GLY A 99 -11.09 3.20 5.09
N GLY A 100 -12.35 3.43 4.70
CA GLY A 100 -12.71 4.15 3.47
C GLY A 100 -13.81 3.44 2.69
N HIS A 101 -13.65 3.39 1.36
CA HIS A 101 -14.53 2.66 0.44
C HIS A 101 -13.84 1.44 -0.17
N ASP A 102 -14.64 0.48 -0.64
CA ASP A 102 -14.22 -0.76 -1.30
C ASP A 102 -13.14 -0.57 -2.38
N VAL A 103 -13.28 0.44 -3.26
CA VAL A 103 -12.34 0.74 -4.35
C VAL A 103 -11.16 1.60 -3.90
N ALA A 104 -11.38 2.50 -2.94
CA ALA A 104 -10.40 3.50 -2.54
C ALA A 104 -10.46 3.72 -1.03
N SER A 105 -9.39 3.31 -0.36
CA SER A 105 -9.28 3.36 1.09
C SER A 105 -7.89 3.83 1.53
N GLY A 106 -7.77 4.18 2.81
CA GLY A 106 -6.52 4.66 3.37
C GLY A 106 -6.32 4.24 4.81
N ALA A 107 -5.08 4.36 5.27
CA ALA A 107 -4.71 4.11 6.65
C ALA A 107 -3.56 5.01 7.11
N SER A 108 -3.32 4.96 8.42
CA SER A 108 -2.20 5.59 9.10
C SER A 108 -1.63 4.58 10.10
N ILE A 109 -0.33 4.30 10.01
CA ILE A 109 0.36 3.29 10.82
C ILE A 109 1.69 3.84 11.39
N PRO A 110 2.22 3.28 12.48
CA PRO A 110 3.53 3.67 13.02
C PRO A 110 4.69 3.39 12.04
N LYS A 111 5.80 4.12 12.15
CA LYS A 111 7.03 3.79 11.40
C LYS A 111 7.55 2.39 11.73
N GLY A 112 8.18 1.76 10.74
CA GLY A 112 8.70 0.39 10.86
C GLY A 112 7.64 -0.72 10.80
N SER A 113 6.35 -0.38 10.69
CA SER A 113 5.26 -1.37 10.69
C SER A 113 4.78 -1.80 9.30
N VAL A 114 5.39 -1.29 8.22
CA VAL A 114 4.99 -1.56 6.83
C VAL A 114 4.98 -3.07 6.53
N GLU A 115 5.99 -3.82 6.98
CA GLU A 115 6.04 -5.26 6.70
C GLU A 115 4.89 -6.02 7.36
N GLY A 116 4.58 -5.73 8.63
CA GLY A 116 3.44 -6.35 9.33
C GLY A 116 2.11 -6.02 8.66
N PHE A 117 1.94 -4.77 8.22
CA PHE A 117 0.78 -4.35 7.45
C PHE A 117 0.62 -5.17 6.17
N VAL A 118 1.70 -5.31 5.38
CA VAL A 118 1.69 -6.04 4.10
C VAL A 118 1.31 -7.51 4.30
N GLN A 119 1.82 -8.16 5.34
CA GLN A 119 1.51 -9.56 5.63
C GLN A 119 0.01 -9.77 5.93
N VAL A 120 -0.57 -8.91 6.79
CA VAL A 120 -2.00 -8.99 7.12
C VAL A 120 -2.87 -8.61 5.92
N ALA A 121 -2.47 -7.60 5.15
CA ALA A 121 -3.19 -7.20 3.95
C ALA A 121 -3.22 -8.33 2.90
N ASP A 122 -2.10 -9.01 2.65
CA ASP A 122 -2.06 -10.16 1.74
C ASP A 122 -3.02 -11.28 2.22
N SER A 123 -3.00 -11.64 3.51
CA SER A 123 -3.92 -12.65 4.08
C SER A 123 -5.40 -12.28 3.88
N VAL A 124 -5.78 -11.06 4.26
CA VAL A 124 -7.19 -10.62 4.15
C VAL A 124 -7.65 -10.56 2.70
N ILE A 125 -6.77 -10.16 1.77
CA ILE A 125 -7.10 -10.15 0.34
C ILE A 125 -7.23 -11.58 -0.21
N GLY A 126 -6.42 -12.52 0.28
CA GLY A 126 -6.52 -13.95 -0.04
C GLY A 126 -7.86 -14.56 0.35
N GLU A 127 -8.31 -14.26 1.57
CA GLU A 127 -9.62 -14.65 2.08
C GLU A 127 -10.76 -14.06 1.24
N GLN A 128 -10.69 -12.76 0.92
CA GLN A 128 -11.74 -12.08 0.15
C GLN A 128 -11.87 -12.58 -1.30
N LEU A 129 -10.75 -12.89 -1.95
CA LEU A 129 -10.72 -13.28 -3.36
C LEU A 129 -10.66 -14.81 -3.55
N GLY A 130 -10.81 -15.60 -2.48
CA GLY A 130 -10.86 -17.06 -2.53
C GLY A 130 -9.56 -17.71 -3.00
N ARG A 131 -8.40 -17.10 -2.72
CA ARG A 131 -7.08 -17.58 -3.20
C ARG A 131 -6.32 -18.46 -2.20
N ASP A 132 -6.82 -18.60 -0.98
CA ASP A 132 -6.24 -19.47 0.07
C ASP A 132 -6.83 -20.90 0.09
N ALA A 133 -7.67 -21.25 -0.89
CA ALA A 133 -8.32 -22.56 -1.00
C ALA A 133 -7.73 -23.46 -2.11
N GLN A 134 -6.42 -23.37 -2.39
CA GLN A 134 -5.78 -24.12 -3.47
C GLN A 134 -4.42 -24.72 -3.08
#